data_AF-A0A7C4FKG0-F1
#
_entry.id   AF-A0A7C4FKG0-F1
#
_cell.length_a   1.000
_cell.length_b   1.000
_cell.length_c   1.000
_cell.angle_alpha   90.00
_cell.angle_beta   90.00
_cell.angle_gamma   90.00
#
_symmetry.space_group_name_H-M   'P 1'
#
loop_
_entity.id
_entity.type
_entity.pdbx_description
1 polymer ?
#
loop_
_entity_poly.entity_id
_entity_poly.type
_entity_poly.pdbx_seq_one_letter_code
_entity_poly.pdbx_strand_id
1 'polypeptide(L)' 'MLKEEIRKLLIKDHKKEIERERKKLAYFEDWEVLYFKQEVLEYLKRAKSEKIVDLSRVKRLLLSLLAIEQRMKESSGGTK' A
#
# COMPACT_ATOMS: atom_id res chain seq x y z
N MET A 1 16.54 10.48 -1.48
CA MET A 1 17.24 9.28 -0.98
C MET A 1 16.50 8.65 0.20
N LEU A 2 16.32 9.33 1.33
CA LEU A 2 15.71 8.75 2.53
C LEU A 2 14.33 8.08 2.34
N LYS A 3 13.42 8.69 1.57
CA LYS A 3 12.09 8.12 1.31
C LYS A 3 12.13 6.76 0.60
N GLU A 4 13.08 6.58 -0.32
CA GLU A 4 13.24 5.35 -1.09
C GLU A 4 13.90 4.26 -0.24
N GLU A 5 14.84 4.63 0.64
CA GLU A 5 15.46 3.70 1.59
C GLU A 5 14.46 3.21 2.63
N ILE A 6 13.65 4.10 3.20
CA ILE A 6 12.55 3.74 4.11
C ILE A 6 11.57 2.80 3.40
N ARG A 7 11.21 3.10 2.14
CA ARG A 7 10.36 2.24 1.33
C ARG A 7 10.95 0.84 1.17
N LYS A 8 12.23 0.72 0.84
CA LYS A 8 12.92 -0.57 0.70
C LYS A 8 12.97 -1.35 2.02
N LEU A 9 13.24 -0.67 3.13
CA LEU A 9 13.23 -1.27 4.47
C LEU A 9 11.85 -1.79 4.83
N LEU A 10 10.80 -0.99 4.64
CA LEU A 10 9.42 -1.42 4.89
C LEU A 10 9.03 -2.64 4.06
N ILE A 11 9.40 -2.67 2.78
CA ILE A 11 9.13 -3.83 1.92
C ILE A 11 9.88 -5.06 2.43
N LYS A 12 11.14 -4.92 2.85
CA LYS A 12 11.97 -6.02 3.34
C LYS A 12 11.40 -6.58 4.65
N ASP A 13 11.14 -5.72 5.63
CA ASP A 13 10.77 -6.12 6.98
C ASP A 13 9.32 -6.61 7.08
N HIS A 14 8.44 -6.12 6.19
CA HIS A 14 7.02 -6.47 6.16
C HIS A 14 6.61 -7.27 4.92
N LYS A 15 7.57 -7.92 4.23
CA LYS A 15 7.32 -8.66 2.98
C LYS A 15 6.12 -9.62 3.06
N LYS A 16 6.02 -10.39 4.15
CA LYS A 16 4.94 -11.37 4.35
C LYS A 16 3.57 -10.71 4.50
N GLU A 17 3.50 -9.57 5.17
CA GLU A 17 2.26 -8.83 5.38
C GLU A 17 1.81 -8.18 4.07
N ILE A 18 2.74 -7.54 3.36
CA ILE A 18 2.49 -6.92 2.04
C ILE A 18 2.01 -7.98 1.04
N GLU A 19 2.65 -9.15 0.99
CA GLU A 19 2.24 -10.24 0.09
C GLU A 19 0.85 -10.78 0.43
N ARG A 20 0.51 -10.88 1.72
CA ARG A 20 -0.84 -11.29 2.15
C ARG A 20 -1.89 -10.29 1.72
N GLU A 21 -1.65 -9.00 1.91
CA GLU A 21 -2.58 -7.95 1.46
C GLU A 21 -2.69 -7.94 -0.07
N ARG A 22 -1.56 -8.08 -0.78
CA ARG A 22 -1.52 -8.14 -2.24
C ARG A 22 -2.37 -9.29 -2.80
N LYS A 23 -2.30 -10.47 -2.19
CA LYS A 23 -3.11 -11.64 -2.58
C LYS A 23 -4.61 -11.42 -2.42
N LYS A 24 -5.05 -10.63 -1.42
CA LYS A 24 -6.46 -10.27 -1.28
C LYS A 24 -6.95 -9.42 -2.45
N LEU A 25 -6.07 -8.60 -3.03
CA LEU A 25 -6.36 -7.74 -4.18
C LEU A 25 -6.44 -8.50 -5.51
N ALA A 26 -6.11 -9.80 -5.55
CA ALA A 26 -6.12 -10.60 -6.76
C ALA A 26 -7.54 -10.83 -7.33
N TYR A 27 -8.56 -10.69 -6.49
CA TYR A 27 -9.96 -10.89 -6.85
C TYR A 27 -10.68 -9.61 -7.31
N PHE A 28 -9.99 -8.48 -7.31
CA PHE A 28 -10.55 -7.18 -7.65
C PHE A 28 -10.07 -6.71 -9.02
N GLU A 29 -10.94 -5.98 -9.71
CA GLU A 29 -10.62 -5.33 -10.98
C GLU A 29 -9.67 -4.14 -10.78
N ASP A 30 -9.01 -3.72 -11.86
CA ASP A 30 -8.02 -2.64 -11.82
C ASP A 30 -8.60 -1.31 -11.31
N TRP A 31 -9.84 -1.00 -11.68
CA TRP A 31 -10.51 0.22 -11.23
C TRP A 31 -10.87 0.17 -9.74
N GLU A 32 -11.23 -1.00 -9.20
CA GLU A 32 -11.50 -1.20 -7.78
C GLU A 32 -10.22 -1.02 -6.97
N VAL A 33 -9.11 -1.58 -7.46
CA VAL A 33 -7.80 -1.42 -6.83
C VAL A 33 -7.33 0.05 -6.87
N LEU A 34 -7.59 0.75 -7.97
CA LEU A 34 -7.35 2.20 -8.06
C LEU A 34 -8.19 2.98 -7.04
N TYR A 35 -9.46 2.62 -6.87
CA TYR A 35 -10.35 3.21 -5.87
C TYR A 35 -9.80 3.00 -4.46
N PHE A 36 -9.44 1.77 -4.07
CA PHE A 36 -8.85 1.49 -2.76
C PHE A 36 -7.56 2.27 -2.53
N LYS A 37 -6.74 2.47 -3.56
CA LYS A 37 -5.54 3.31 -3.47
C LYS A 37 -5.88 4.73 -3.04
N GLN A 38 -6.92 5.31 -3.65
CA GLN A 38 -7.35 6.67 -3.33
C GLN A 38 -7.87 6.77 -1.90
N GLU A 39 -8.68 5.80 -1.47
CA GLU A 39 -9.17 5.75 -0.08
C GLU A 39 -8.03 5.66 0.93
N VAL A 40 -7.06 4.76 0.72
CA VAL A 40 -5.90 4.62 1.62
C VAL A 40 -5.10 5.92 1.70
N LEU A 41 -4.89 6.61 0.57
CA LEU A 41 -4.21 7.90 0.55
C LEU A 41 -5.00 8.98 1.30
N GLU A 42 -6.32 8.99 1.19
CA GLU A 42 -7.17 9.93 1.91
C GLU A 42 -7.13 9.66 3.42
N TYR A 43 -7.21 8.41 3.85
CA TYR A 43 -7.07 8.05 5.27
C TYR A 43 -5.70 8.45 5.83
N LEU A 44 -4.62 8.27 5.07
CA LEU A 44 -3.28 8.72 5.48
C LEU A 44 -3.19 10.24 5.58
N LYS A 45 -3.82 10.98 4.66
CA LYS A 45 -3.90 12.45 4.72
C LYS A 45 -4.67 12.90 5.96
N ARG A 46 -5.84 12.30 6.24
CA ARG A 46 -6.66 12.60 7.42
C ARG A 46 -5.91 12.28 8.72
N ALA A 47 -5.26 11.11 8.79
CA ALA A 47 -4.45 10.75 9.95
C ALA A 47 -3.35 11.77 10.25
N LYS A 48 -2.72 12.32 9.21
CA LYS A 48 -1.74 13.39 9.34
C LYS A 48 -2.36 14.72 9.80
N SER A 49 -3.48 15.15 9.20
CA SER A 49 -4.12 16.43 9.53
C SER A 49 -4.74 16.43 10.93
N GLU A 50 -5.35 15.33 11.32
CA GLU A 50 -6.00 15.14 12.62
C GLU A 50 -5.01 14.76 13.74
N LYS A 51 -3.71 14.63 13.41
CA LYS A 51 -2.65 14.21 14.34
C LYS A 51 -2.99 12.88 15.05
N ILE A 52 -3.55 11.92 14.31
CA ILE A 52 -3.85 10.59 14.84
C ILE A 52 -2.54 9.92 15.29
N VAL A 53 -2.46 9.58 16.58
CA VAL A 53 -1.28 8.96 17.21
C VAL A 53 -1.27 7.42 17.13
N ASP A 54 -2.29 6.81 16.51
CA ASP A 54 -2.32 5.36 16.29
C ASP A 54 -1.36 4.94 15.17
N LEU A 55 -0.11 4.72 15.57
CA LEU A 55 0.97 4.28 14.69
C LEU A 55 0.71 2.90 14.07
N SER A 56 -0.07 2.02 14.74
CA SER A 56 -0.43 0.70 14.22
C SER A 56 -1.39 0.83 13.04
N ARG A 57 -2.40 1.70 13.15
CA ARG A 57 -3.31 2.01 12.04
C ARG A 57 -2.58 2.65 10.87
N VAL A 58 -1.70 3.62 11.12
CA VAL A 58 -0.90 4.25 10.06
C VAL A 58 0.01 3.23 9.37
N LYS A 59 0.68 2.35 10.14
CA LYS A 59 1.48 1.26 9.60
C LYS A 59 0.64 0.37 8.68
N ARG A 60 -0.54 -0.08 9.10
CA ARG A 60 -1.43 -0.92 8.28
C ARG A 60 -1.78 -0.24 6.95
N LEU A 61 -2.15 1.04 6.98
CA LEU A 61 -2.45 1.81 5.76
C LEU A 61 -1.24 1.91 4.82
N LEU A 62 -0.03 2.12 5.36
CA LEU A 62 1.20 2.14 4.55
C LEU A 62 1.51 0.78 3.90
N LEU A 63 1.31 -0.31 4.64
CA LEU A 63 1.49 -1.67 4.09
C LEU A 63 0.46 -1.98 3.00
N SER A 64 -0.80 -1.59 3.20
CA SER A 64 -1.85 -1.70 2.17
C SER A 64 -1.49 -0.90 0.93
N LEU A 65 -0.98 0.33 1.07
CA LEU A 65 -0.54 1.14 -0.05
C LEU A 65 0.60 0.46 -0.85
N LEU A 66 1.58 -0.11 -0.15
CA LEU A 66 2.68 -0.85 -0.80
C LEU A 66 2.17 -2.10 -1.53
N ALA A 67 1.22 -2.82 -0.95
CA ALA A 67 0.61 -4.00 -1.57
C ALA A 67 -0.15 -3.64 -2.86
N ILE A 68 -0.93 -2.55 -2.83
CA ILE A 68 -1.64 -2.02 -3.99
C ILE A 68 -0.66 -1.63 -5.09
N GLU A 69 0.41 -0.89 -4.76
CA GLU A 69 1.42 -0.49 -5.73
C GLU A 69 2.14 -1.69 -6.36
N GLN A 70 2.39 -2.76 -5.60
CA GLN A 70 2.98 -3.99 -6.15
C GLN A 70 2.01 -4.71 -7.10
N ARG A 71 0.74 -4.86 -6.72
CA ARG A 71 -0.27 -5.48 -7.59
C ARG A 71 -0.46 -4.70 -8.89
N MET A 72 -0.50 -3.37 -8.83
CA MET A 72 -0.60 -2.54 -10.04
C MET A 72 0.63 -2.68 -10.96
N LYS A 73 1.85 -2.79 -10.40
CA LYS A 73 3.05 -3.03 -11.21
C LYS A 73 3.03 -4.36 -11.96
N GLU A 74 2.45 -5.40 -11.36
CA GLU A 74 2.28 -6.70 -12.02
C GLU A 74 1.26 -6.62 -13.16
N SER A 75 0.10 -5.96 -12.95
CA SER A 75 -0.89 -5.74 -14.00
C SER A 75 -0.31 -4.95 -15.19
N SER A 76 0.53 -3.95 -14.93
CA SER A 76 1.20 -3.15 -15.98
C SER A 76 2.37 -3.88 -16.67
N GLY A 77 2.87 -4.98 -16.08
CA GLY A 77 3.97 -5.80 -16.59
C GLY A 77 3.54 -7.02 -17.41
N GLY A 78 2.23 -7.27 -17.53
CA GLY A 78 1.64 -8.41 -18.26
C GLY A 78 1.67 -8.29 -19.79
N THR A 79 2.25 -7.23 -20.34
CA THR A 79 2.57 -7.09 -21.77
C THR A 79 4.05 -7.37 -22.01
N LYS A 80 4.42 -8.65 -22.01
CA LYS A 80 5.58 -9.17 -22.75
C LYS A 80 5.28 -10.55 -23.29
#